data_AF-A0A932MX91-F1
#
_entry.id   AF-A0A932MX91-F1
#
_cell.length_a   1.000
_cell.length_b   1.000
_cell.length_c   1.000
_cell.angle_alpha   90.00
_cell.angle_beta   90.00
_cell.angle_gamma   90.00
#
_symmetry.space_group_name_H-M   'P 1'
#
loop_
_entity.id
_entity.type
_entity.pdbx_description
1 polymer ?
#
loop_
_entity_poly.entity_id
_entity_poly.type
_entity_poly.pdbx_seq_one_letter_code
_entity_poly.pdbx_strand_id
1 'polypeptide(L)'
;MTRRVSRESTCIQIALGACTFLAAEVAGVQSVAAATRVVAIVRGVGAGSDKAAGFVEHFVGEALAKDERYELVDLAKALGDTEAARVKRAFEVAQEMTEKGRSAYETLDLDLAVDHLNSALAKYERHAGSVTDVAKVAEVLMLLGASHILRGEEKTGAKRLGQAIAIHSTVEPDPRIFNPGMREIFQKASEELAKRPTGSLSLSSNPSYARVFVDGKFVGVTPAIVDKLSEGRHFVRLVKAGFAESGKVIEVVGGHEASGVETLKESDAYAELDALAEAALPALPNKRTGDSVGEVFRQLGVLLDADMVLMAEVRLDGERVRVLAVQVDVNKTRVLKSASQVFSYDSRPETFEREIAEMFRAQFESGALAAEVEGGGKLGTVGAGDCYGMPCPRFKQLALTLGVGGGGGLVLLGGLLDYLAYLDNKNYRETPQTSNDATSLRKSGTVKAVMGDILITLGLATAATGFYLWYFWTPSTAPQEVLKGPGKGAQLMVLPLDQGVMVGAEVRF
;
A
#
# COMPACT_ATOMS: atom_id res chain seq x y z
N MET A 1 21.55 -45.63 51.27
CA MET A 1 20.09 -45.61 51.42
C MET A 1 19.72 -44.56 52.46
N THR A 2 18.70 -43.75 52.14
CA THR A 2 17.82 -42.97 53.03
C THR A 2 18.45 -41.95 54.00
N ARG A 3 18.63 -40.69 53.53
CA ARG A 3 18.26 -39.42 54.21
C ARG A 3 18.92 -38.22 53.51
N ARG A 4 18.39 -37.78 52.38
CA ARG A 4 18.70 -36.45 51.81
C ARG A 4 17.65 -35.92 50.83
N VAL A 5 16.38 -36.28 51.04
CA VAL A 5 15.26 -35.81 50.22
C VAL A 5 14.14 -35.36 51.15
N SER A 6 14.30 -34.17 51.77
CA SER A 6 13.17 -33.52 52.46
C SER A 6 13.32 -32.01 52.63
N ARG A 7 14.25 -31.34 51.94
CA ARG A 7 14.40 -29.88 51.97
C ARG A 7 14.24 -29.18 50.62
N GLU A 8 14.19 -29.92 49.51
CA GLU A 8 13.99 -29.32 48.18
C GLU A 8 12.51 -29.20 47.77
N SER A 9 11.60 -29.96 48.38
CA SER A 9 10.17 -29.92 48.01
C SER A 9 9.42 -28.70 48.52
N THR A 10 9.95 -27.95 49.49
CA THR A 10 9.27 -26.76 50.06
C THR A 10 9.66 -25.46 49.36
N CYS A 11 10.81 -25.40 48.66
CA CYS A 11 11.16 -24.21 47.85
C CYS A 11 10.46 -24.20 46.48
N ILE A 12 10.10 -25.36 45.93
CA ILE A 12 9.49 -25.45 44.59
C ILE A 12 8.00 -25.08 44.60
N GLN A 13 7.29 -25.25 45.73
CA GLN A 13 5.87 -24.89 45.79
C GLN A 13 5.60 -23.40 46.07
N ILE A 14 6.55 -22.64 46.62
CA ILE A 14 6.39 -21.18 46.79
C ILE A 14 6.78 -20.45 45.49
N ALA A 15 7.69 -21.02 44.68
CA ALA A 15 8.07 -20.45 43.39
C ALA A 15 6.99 -20.65 42.29
N LEU A 16 6.18 -21.71 42.35
CA LEU A 16 5.09 -21.92 41.38
C LEU A 16 3.84 -21.06 41.63
N GLY A 17 3.62 -20.58 42.87
CA GLY A 17 2.47 -19.72 43.19
C GLY A 17 2.66 -18.23 42.90
N ALA A 18 3.90 -17.75 42.89
CA ALA A 18 4.24 -16.35 42.57
C ALA A 18 4.45 -16.12 41.06
N CYS A 19 4.72 -17.17 40.28
CA CYS A 19 4.88 -17.06 38.83
C CYS A 19 3.54 -17.03 38.06
N THR A 20 2.42 -17.38 38.69
CA THR A 20 1.09 -17.34 38.06
C THR A 20 0.34 -16.02 38.23
N PHE A 21 0.87 -15.06 39.00
CA PHE A 21 0.29 -13.72 39.14
C PHE A 21 1.09 -12.59 38.47
N LEU A 22 2.31 -12.86 37.98
CA LEU A 22 3.10 -11.91 37.16
C LEU A 22 3.17 -12.28 35.67
N ALA A 23 2.55 -13.38 35.25
CA ALA A 23 2.50 -13.80 33.84
C ALA A 23 1.28 -13.24 33.08
N ALA A 24 0.48 -12.36 33.70
CA ALA A 24 -0.70 -11.75 33.06
C ALA A 24 -0.44 -10.35 32.48
N GLU A 25 0.72 -9.73 32.72
CA GLU A 25 1.03 -8.36 32.24
C GLU A 25 2.15 -8.28 31.19
N VAL A 26 2.78 -9.40 30.82
CA VAL A 26 3.85 -9.41 29.79
C VAL A 26 3.46 -10.19 28.53
N ALA A 27 2.21 -10.66 28.44
CA ALA A 27 1.61 -11.03 27.16
C ALA A 27 1.01 -9.78 26.47
N GLY A 28 1.82 -8.73 26.36
CA GLY A 28 1.63 -7.68 25.37
C GLY A 28 2.00 -8.18 23.97
N VAL A 29 1.51 -9.37 23.58
CA VAL A 29 1.25 -9.62 22.17
C VAL A 29 0.09 -8.69 21.88
N GLN A 30 0.39 -7.46 21.47
CA GLN A 30 -0.57 -6.72 20.68
C GLN A 30 -0.92 -7.68 19.55
N SER A 31 -2.13 -8.26 19.60
CA SER A 31 -2.73 -8.77 18.39
C SER A 31 -2.55 -7.64 17.39
N VAL A 32 -1.75 -7.83 16.35
CA VAL A 32 -1.79 -6.94 15.21
C VAL A 32 -3.26 -6.92 14.86
N ALA A 33 -3.94 -5.81 15.15
CA ALA A 33 -5.37 -5.71 14.92
C ALA A 33 -5.55 -6.10 13.46
N ALA A 34 -6.37 -7.11 13.19
CA ALA A 34 -6.60 -7.55 11.82
C ALA A 34 -6.95 -6.32 10.98
N ALA A 35 -6.36 -6.22 9.80
CA ALA A 35 -6.62 -5.11 8.90
C ALA A 35 -8.13 -4.98 8.69
N THR A 36 -8.66 -3.75 8.82
CA THR A 36 -10.09 -3.52 8.69
C THR A 36 -10.49 -3.69 7.24
N ARG A 37 -11.44 -4.58 6.96
CA ARG A 37 -11.90 -4.81 5.59
C ARG A 37 -12.71 -3.62 5.14
N VAL A 38 -12.22 -2.94 4.12
CA VAL A 38 -12.81 -1.69 3.63
C VAL A 38 -13.25 -1.85 2.18
N VAL A 39 -14.39 -1.25 1.87
CA VAL A 39 -14.85 -1.11 0.50
C VAL A 39 -15.08 0.36 0.17
N ALA A 40 -14.59 0.79 -0.99
CA ALA A 40 -14.84 2.12 -1.52
C ALA A 40 -15.96 2.07 -2.56
N ILE A 41 -17.01 2.85 -2.35
CA ILE A 41 -18.13 2.98 -3.29
C ILE A 41 -18.24 4.44 -3.69
N VAL A 42 -17.93 4.74 -4.96
CA VAL A 42 -17.97 6.10 -5.50
C VAL A 42 -19.09 6.20 -6.52
N ARG A 43 -19.89 7.27 -6.44
CA ARG A 43 -21.03 7.52 -7.33
C ARG A 43 -20.98 8.93 -7.91
N GLY A 44 -21.16 9.03 -9.22
CA GLY A 44 -21.41 10.29 -9.89
C GLY A 44 -22.86 10.71 -9.68
N VAL A 45 -23.10 11.94 -9.23
CA VAL A 45 -24.45 12.50 -9.09
C VAL A 45 -24.60 13.68 -10.03
N GLY A 46 -25.57 13.58 -10.94
CA GLY A 46 -25.83 14.54 -12.00
C GLY A 46 -25.09 14.24 -13.31
N ALA A 47 -25.52 14.91 -14.38
CA ALA A 47 -25.03 14.67 -15.73
C ALA A 47 -23.52 14.93 -15.85
N GLY A 48 -22.78 13.97 -16.41
CA GLY A 48 -21.34 14.08 -16.67
C GLY A 48 -20.43 13.75 -15.47
N SER A 49 -20.99 13.49 -14.28
CA SER A 49 -20.20 13.22 -13.07
C SER A 49 -19.57 11.82 -13.05
N ASP A 50 -20.10 10.85 -13.80
CA ASP A 50 -19.65 9.45 -13.76
C ASP A 50 -18.19 9.26 -14.18
N LYS A 51 -17.73 10.04 -15.17
CA LYS A 51 -16.33 9.98 -15.60
C LYS A 51 -15.40 10.44 -14.47
N ALA A 52 -15.73 11.54 -13.82
CA ALA A 52 -14.98 12.05 -12.66
C ALA A 52 -15.05 11.07 -11.48
N ALA A 53 -16.20 10.44 -11.25
CA ALA A 53 -16.38 9.41 -10.24
C ALA A 53 -15.44 8.21 -10.46
N GLY A 54 -15.27 7.76 -11.72
CA GLY A 54 -14.33 6.68 -12.05
C GLY A 54 -12.87 7.01 -11.74
N PHE A 55 -12.45 8.27 -11.90
CA PHE A 55 -11.11 8.72 -11.48
C PHE A 55 -10.98 8.75 -9.96
N VAL A 56 -11.97 9.31 -9.26
CA VAL A 56 -11.99 9.35 -7.80
C VAL A 56 -11.96 7.95 -7.21
N GLU A 57 -12.75 7.02 -7.75
CA GLU A 57 -12.76 5.61 -7.35
C GLU A 57 -11.38 4.96 -7.46
N HIS A 58 -10.66 5.21 -8.57
CA HIS A 58 -9.32 4.67 -8.76
C HIS A 58 -8.35 5.13 -7.67
N PHE A 59 -8.20 6.44 -7.49
CA PHE A 59 -7.20 7.01 -6.59
C PHE A 59 -7.53 6.79 -5.12
N VAL A 60 -8.83 6.79 -4.77
CA VAL A 60 -9.26 6.39 -3.43
C VAL A 60 -8.93 4.92 -3.17
N GLY A 61 -9.17 4.03 -4.15
CA GLY A 61 -8.79 2.62 -4.05
C GLY A 61 -7.28 2.44 -3.88
N GLU A 62 -6.46 3.18 -4.63
CA GLU A 62 -5.00 3.14 -4.48
C GLU A 62 -4.53 3.65 -3.11
N ALA A 63 -5.13 4.73 -2.60
CA ALA A 63 -4.80 5.24 -1.28
C ALA A 63 -5.14 4.23 -0.18
N LEU A 64 -6.33 3.60 -0.27
CA LEU A 64 -6.72 2.53 0.65
C LEU A 64 -5.81 1.31 0.57
N ALA A 65 -5.42 0.89 -0.63
CA ALA A 65 -4.56 -0.27 -0.83
C ALA A 65 -3.12 -0.05 -0.33
N LYS A 66 -2.65 1.20 -0.25
CA LYS A 66 -1.33 1.56 0.29
C LYS A 66 -1.31 1.64 1.83
N ASP A 67 -2.46 1.72 2.49
CA ASP A 67 -2.57 1.84 3.94
C ASP A 67 -2.72 0.45 4.59
N GLU A 68 -1.72 0.02 5.35
CA GLU A 68 -1.66 -1.31 5.99
C GLU A 68 -2.78 -1.56 7.00
N ARG A 69 -3.49 -0.52 7.45
CA ARG A 69 -4.63 -0.66 8.36
C ARG A 69 -5.86 -1.24 7.67
N TYR A 70 -5.89 -1.20 6.33
CA TYR A 70 -7.04 -1.60 5.55
C TYR A 70 -6.73 -2.81 4.67
N GLU A 71 -7.72 -3.70 4.56
CA GLU A 71 -7.76 -4.72 3.53
C GLU A 71 -8.83 -4.31 2.52
N LEU A 72 -8.42 -3.86 1.33
CA LEU A 72 -9.35 -3.42 0.29
C LEU A 72 -10.11 -4.63 -0.28
N VAL A 73 -11.44 -4.57 -0.22
CA VAL A 73 -12.31 -5.59 -0.80
C VAL A 73 -12.31 -5.49 -2.33
N ASP A 74 -12.07 -6.61 -3.00
CA ASP A 74 -12.28 -6.77 -4.44
C ASP A 74 -13.79 -6.91 -4.71
N LEU A 75 -14.41 -5.86 -5.27
CA LEU A 75 -15.84 -5.83 -5.54
C LEU A 75 -16.29 -6.94 -6.50
N ALA A 76 -15.54 -7.24 -7.56
CA ALA A 76 -15.96 -8.23 -8.55
C ALA A 76 -16.07 -9.62 -7.89
N LYS A 77 -15.07 -9.94 -7.05
CA LYS A 77 -15.05 -11.18 -6.27
C LYS A 77 -16.14 -11.21 -5.20
N ALA A 78 -16.34 -10.12 -4.46
CA ALA A 78 -17.36 -10.02 -3.40
C ALA A 78 -18.78 -10.23 -3.95
N LEU A 79 -19.03 -9.80 -5.19
CA LEU A 79 -20.33 -9.91 -5.85
C LEU A 79 -20.55 -11.24 -6.59
N GLY A 80 -19.72 -12.25 -6.32
CA GLY A 80 -19.94 -13.62 -6.79
C GLY A 80 -19.38 -13.93 -8.17
N ASP A 81 -18.37 -13.20 -8.68
CA ASP A 81 -17.77 -13.53 -9.97
C ASP A 81 -17.12 -14.93 -9.98
N THR A 82 -17.86 -15.92 -10.49
CA THR A 82 -17.43 -17.31 -10.63
C THR A 82 -16.26 -17.49 -11.61
N GLU A 83 -16.02 -16.52 -12.50
CA GLU A 83 -14.86 -16.54 -13.40
C GLU A 83 -13.56 -16.28 -12.65
N ALA A 84 -13.57 -15.52 -11.54
CA ALA A 84 -12.38 -15.23 -10.75
C ALA A 84 -11.66 -16.50 -10.27
N ALA A 85 -12.41 -17.54 -9.89
CA ALA A 85 -11.83 -18.82 -9.48
C ALA A 85 -11.19 -19.58 -10.66
N ARG A 86 -11.77 -19.50 -11.87
CA ARG A 86 -11.23 -20.11 -13.09
C ARG A 86 -9.95 -19.40 -13.54
N VAL A 87 -9.97 -18.06 -13.53
CA VAL A 87 -8.83 -17.21 -13.82
C VAL A 87 -7.68 -17.49 -12.86
N LYS A 88 -7.96 -17.55 -11.55
CA LYS A 88 -6.95 -17.87 -10.54
C LYS A 88 -6.22 -19.18 -10.86
N ARG A 89 -6.96 -20.26 -11.13
CA ARG A 89 -6.37 -21.55 -11.53
C ARG A 89 -5.60 -21.45 -12.84
N ALA A 90 -6.09 -20.68 -13.81
CA ALA A 90 -5.39 -20.48 -15.08
C ALA A 90 -4.04 -19.78 -14.88
N PHE A 91 -3.94 -18.82 -13.97
CA PHE A 91 -2.69 -18.15 -13.62
C PHE A 91 -1.77 -19.02 -12.76
N GLU A 92 -2.29 -19.85 -11.86
CA GLU A 92 -1.49 -20.87 -11.16
C GLU A 92 -0.83 -21.83 -12.17
N VAL A 93 -1.60 -22.31 -13.18
CA VAL A 93 -1.07 -23.12 -14.27
C VAL A 93 -0.06 -22.34 -15.12
N ALA A 94 -0.31 -21.06 -15.40
CA ALA A 94 0.63 -20.22 -16.14
C ALA A 94 1.97 -20.12 -15.42
N GLN A 95 1.94 -19.88 -14.10
CA GLN A 95 3.14 -19.82 -13.27
C GLN A 95 3.87 -21.16 -13.20
N GLU A 96 3.15 -22.27 -13.06
CA GLU A 96 3.74 -23.61 -13.11
C GLU A 96 4.46 -23.86 -14.45
N MET A 97 3.83 -23.45 -15.56
CA MET A 97 4.44 -23.56 -16.89
C MET A 97 5.62 -22.62 -17.08
N THR A 98 5.61 -21.42 -16.48
CA THR A 98 6.77 -20.53 -16.46
C THR A 98 7.96 -21.17 -15.75
N GLU A 99 7.75 -21.79 -14.58
CA GLU A 99 8.83 -22.46 -13.84
C GLU A 99 9.35 -23.70 -14.55
N LYS A 100 8.46 -24.50 -15.16
CA LYS A 100 8.88 -25.62 -16.03
C LYS A 100 9.70 -25.12 -17.23
N GLY A 101 9.25 -24.03 -17.87
CA GLY A 101 9.95 -23.39 -18.97
C GLY A 101 11.32 -22.84 -18.57
N ARG A 102 11.42 -22.23 -17.38
CA ARG A 102 12.70 -21.78 -16.81
C ARG A 102 13.65 -22.94 -16.57
N SER A 103 13.18 -24.01 -15.93
CA SER A 103 14.00 -25.20 -15.68
C SER A 103 14.50 -25.81 -16.99
N ALA A 104 13.65 -25.92 -18.01
CA ALA A 104 14.04 -26.42 -19.33
C ALA A 104 15.07 -25.51 -20.01
N TYR A 105 14.89 -24.19 -19.89
CA TYR A 105 15.84 -23.19 -20.38
C TYR A 105 17.22 -23.33 -19.72
N GLU A 106 17.26 -23.47 -18.39
CA GLU A 106 18.50 -23.65 -17.62
C GLU A 106 19.24 -24.94 -17.99
N THR A 107 18.52 -26.00 -18.35
CA THR A 107 19.09 -27.26 -18.86
C THR A 107 19.38 -27.25 -20.35
N LEU A 108 19.15 -26.13 -21.05
CA LEU A 108 19.28 -25.95 -22.51
C LEU A 108 18.37 -26.88 -23.35
N ASP A 109 17.26 -27.35 -22.78
CA ASP A 109 16.18 -28.00 -23.52
C ASP A 109 15.24 -26.93 -24.08
N LEU A 110 15.71 -26.26 -25.13
CA LEU A 110 15.11 -25.01 -25.60
C LEU A 110 13.76 -25.20 -26.29
N ASP A 111 13.51 -26.35 -26.92
CA ASP A 111 12.22 -26.65 -27.54
C ASP A 111 11.15 -26.86 -26.44
N LEU A 112 11.49 -27.62 -25.39
CA LEU A 112 10.61 -27.82 -24.24
C LEU A 112 10.36 -26.51 -23.48
N ALA A 113 11.39 -25.66 -23.35
CA ALA A 113 11.26 -24.34 -22.76
C ALA A 113 10.24 -23.47 -23.53
N VAL A 114 10.37 -23.42 -24.87
CA VAL A 114 9.45 -22.66 -25.73
C VAL A 114 8.02 -23.17 -25.61
N ASP A 115 7.80 -24.49 -25.57
CA ASP A 115 6.47 -25.09 -25.45
C ASP A 115 5.79 -24.73 -24.11
N HIS A 116 6.51 -24.86 -22.99
CA HIS A 116 6.01 -24.49 -21.68
C HIS A 116 5.72 -22.98 -21.58
N LEU A 117 6.65 -22.14 -22.06
CA LEU A 117 6.47 -20.69 -21.96
C LEU A 117 5.37 -20.16 -22.90
N ASN A 118 5.19 -20.74 -24.09
CA ASN A 118 4.05 -20.41 -24.94
C ASN A 118 2.72 -20.83 -24.28
N SER A 119 2.72 -21.98 -23.60
CA SER A 119 1.56 -22.41 -22.82
C SER A 119 1.23 -21.43 -21.70
N ALA A 120 2.24 -20.91 -20.99
CA ALA A 120 2.07 -19.86 -19.98
C ALA A 120 1.54 -18.56 -20.58
N LEU A 121 2.18 -18.05 -21.65
CA LEU A 121 1.79 -16.83 -22.32
C LEU A 121 0.34 -16.89 -22.82
N ALA A 122 -0.08 -18.02 -23.41
CA ALA A 122 -1.44 -18.21 -23.88
C ALA A 122 -2.50 -18.12 -22.77
N LYS A 123 -2.16 -18.48 -21.52
CA LYS A 123 -3.06 -18.30 -20.37
C LYS A 123 -3.21 -16.84 -19.99
N TYR A 124 -2.11 -16.09 -19.96
CA TYR A 124 -2.15 -14.65 -19.70
C TYR A 124 -2.91 -13.91 -20.80
N GLU A 125 -2.67 -14.21 -22.07
CA GLU A 125 -3.34 -13.56 -23.19
C GLU A 125 -4.85 -13.85 -23.22
N ARG A 126 -5.26 -15.09 -22.91
CA ARG A 126 -6.67 -15.48 -22.84
C ARG A 126 -7.43 -14.75 -21.72
N HIS A 127 -6.73 -14.43 -20.64
CA HIS A 127 -7.30 -13.78 -19.46
C HIS A 127 -6.69 -12.38 -19.26
N ALA A 128 -6.44 -11.65 -20.36
CA ALA A 128 -5.81 -10.32 -20.34
C ALA A 128 -6.54 -9.34 -19.42
N GLY A 129 -7.87 -9.45 -19.32
CA GLY A 129 -8.72 -8.67 -18.41
C GLY A 129 -8.46 -8.89 -16.92
N SER A 130 -7.67 -9.88 -16.53
CA SER A 130 -7.34 -10.12 -15.12
C SER A 130 -5.83 -10.03 -14.85
N VAL A 131 -5.03 -9.68 -15.85
CA VAL A 131 -3.58 -9.49 -15.68
C VAL A 131 -3.34 -8.15 -14.97
N THR A 132 -3.02 -8.23 -13.68
CA THR A 132 -2.65 -7.07 -12.86
C THR A 132 -1.13 -6.89 -12.76
N ASP A 133 -0.40 -8.00 -12.72
CA ASP A 133 1.06 -8.05 -12.59
C ASP A 133 1.70 -8.39 -13.94
N VAL A 134 1.99 -7.35 -14.72
CA VAL A 134 2.56 -7.48 -16.07
C VAL A 134 4.04 -7.88 -16.03
N ALA A 135 4.73 -7.72 -14.89
CA ALA A 135 6.10 -8.18 -14.75
C ALA A 135 6.23 -9.71 -14.96
N LYS A 136 5.22 -10.48 -14.52
CA LYS A 136 5.14 -11.93 -14.79
C LYS A 136 5.02 -12.26 -16.28
N VAL A 137 4.27 -11.46 -17.03
CA VAL A 137 4.14 -11.64 -18.48
C VAL A 137 5.43 -11.25 -19.20
N ALA A 138 6.05 -10.14 -18.78
CA ALA A 138 7.34 -9.69 -19.30
C ALA A 138 8.42 -10.75 -19.07
N GLU A 139 8.46 -11.40 -17.90
CA GLU A 139 9.37 -12.51 -17.64
C GLU A 139 9.20 -13.69 -18.61
N VAL A 140 7.95 -14.11 -18.86
CA VAL A 140 7.66 -15.18 -19.84
C VAL A 140 8.18 -14.80 -21.23
N LEU A 141 7.94 -13.56 -21.65
CA LEU A 141 8.42 -13.04 -22.94
C LEU A 141 9.95 -12.94 -23.00
N MET A 142 10.60 -12.58 -21.89
CA MET A 142 12.05 -12.53 -21.77
C MET A 142 12.67 -13.92 -21.93
N LEU A 143 12.14 -14.92 -21.23
CA LEU A 143 12.59 -16.31 -21.34
C LEU A 143 12.31 -16.90 -22.74
N LEU A 144 11.15 -16.58 -23.34
CA LEU A 144 10.86 -16.96 -24.73
C LEU A 144 11.88 -16.34 -25.70
N GLY A 145 12.15 -15.04 -25.52
CA GLY A 145 13.13 -14.31 -26.33
C GLY A 145 14.51 -14.94 -26.27
N ALA A 146 14.99 -15.23 -25.07
CA ALA A 146 16.26 -15.91 -24.85
C ALA A 146 16.28 -17.33 -25.45
N SER A 147 15.22 -18.10 -25.25
CA SER A 147 15.11 -19.48 -25.77
C SER A 147 15.19 -19.50 -27.30
N HIS A 148 14.48 -18.57 -27.98
CA HIS A 148 14.55 -18.44 -29.44
C HIS A 148 15.93 -18.00 -29.93
N ILE A 149 16.60 -17.08 -29.25
CA ILE A 149 17.96 -16.66 -29.61
C ILE A 149 18.94 -17.84 -29.52
N LEU A 150 18.88 -18.61 -28.43
CA LEU A 150 19.74 -19.79 -28.24
C LEU A 150 19.44 -20.91 -29.26
N ARG A 151 18.22 -20.97 -29.81
CA ARG A 151 17.84 -21.85 -30.94
C ARG A 151 18.32 -21.34 -32.30
N GLY A 152 18.95 -20.16 -32.37
CA GLY A 152 19.37 -19.51 -33.63
C GLY A 152 18.27 -18.70 -34.32
N GLU A 153 17.11 -18.54 -33.69
CA GLU A 153 15.95 -17.80 -34.21
C GLU A 153 15.96 -16.33 -33.75
N GLU A 154 17.06 -15.62 -34.00
CA GLU A 154 17.31 -14.28 -33.45
C GLU A 154 16.18 -13.28 -33.72
N LYS A 155 15.59 -13.29 -34.92
CA LYS A 155 14.48 -12.39 -35.28
C LYS A 155 13.25 -12.61 -34.41
N THR A 156 12.91 -13.88 -34.17
CA THR A 156 11.78 -14.27 -33.32
C THR A 156 12.06 -13.90 -31.87
N GLY A 157 13.27 -14.19 -31.39
CA GLY A 157 13.67 -13.87 -30.03
C GLY A 157 13.69 -12.36 -29.76
N ALA A 158 14.29 -11.57 -30.66
CA ALA A 158 14.29 -10.11 -30.58
C ALA A 158 12.86 -9.53 -30.57
N LYS A 159 11.92 -10.11 -31.34
CA LYS A 159 10.51 -9.72 -31.30
C LYS A 159 9.90 -9.94 -29.91
N ARG A 160 10.19 -11.07 -29.24
CA ARG A 160 9.69 -11.36 -27.89
C ARG A 160 10.30 -10.44 -26.83
N LEU A 161 11.60 -10.16 -26.93
CA LEU A 161 12.25 -9.18 -26.05
C LEU A 161 11.65 -7.79 -26.24
N GLY A 162 11.43 -7.36 -27.48
CA GLY A 162 10.75 -6.10 -27.78
C GLY A 162 9.34 -6.03 -27.18
N GLN A 163 8.58 -7.13 -27.22
CA GLN A 163 7.28 -7.22 -26.54
C GLN A 163 7.41 -7.07 -25.01
N ALA A 164 8.40 -7.70 -24.39
CA ALA A 164 8.63 -7.56 -22.94
C ALA A 164 8.93 -6.10 -22.55
N ILE A 165 9.77 -5.41 -23.33
CA ILE A 165 10.13 -4.00 -23.10
C ILE A 165 8.92 -3.09 -23.33
N ALA A 166 8.12 -3.36 -24.37
CA ALA A 166 6.93 -2.57 -24.70
C ALA A 166 5.90 -2.57 -23.56
N ILE A 167 5.65 -3.74 -22.95
CA ILE A 167 4.67 -3.87 -21.85
C ILE A 167 5.26 -3.53 -20.48
N HIS A 168 6.58 -3.65 -20.31
CA HIS A 168 7.24 -3.40 -19.03
C HIS A 168 8.59 -2.69 -19.25
N SER A 169 8.54 -1.38 -19.45
CA SER A 169 9.70 -0.54 -19.80
C SER A 169 10.85 -0.57 -18.78
N THR A 170 10.61 -1.00 -17.54
CA THR A 170 11.62 -1.13 -16.47
C THR A 170 12.13 -2.56 -16.32
N VAL A 171 11.81 -3.47 -17.24
CA VAL A 171 12.30 -4.86 -17.17
C VAL A 171 13.79 -4.88 -17.46
N GLU A 172 14.56 -5.52 -16.60
CA GLU A 172 16.00 -5.72 -16.78
C GLU A 172 16.31 -7.22 -16.85
N PRO A 173 17.20 -7.66 -17.77
CA PRO A 173 17.61 -9.06 -17.82
C PRO A 173 18.48 -9.42 -16.62
N ASP A 174 18.08 -10.43 -15.83
CA ASP A 174 18.89 -10.95 -14.72
C ASP A 174 20.25 -11.48 -15.24
N PRO A 175 21.40 -10.95 -14.80
CA PRO A 175 22.71 -11.42 -15.23
C PRO A 175 22.99 -12.91 -14.95
N ARG A 176 22.25 -13.54 -14.03
CA ARG A 176 22.37 -14.97 -13.71
C ARG A 176 21.71 -15.87 -14.77
N ILE A 177 20.68 -15.36 -15.43
CA ILE A 177 19.90 -16.07 -16.45
C ILE A 177 20.39 -15.64 -17.85
N PHE A 178 20.69 -14.35 -18.03
CA PHE A 178 21.06 -13.75 -19.30
C PHE A 178 22.57 -13.49 -19.37
N ASN A 179 23.26 -14.29 -20.19
CA ASN A 179 24.66 -14.08 -20.56
C ASN A 179 24.91 -12.69 -21.20
N PRO A 180 26.18 -12.22 -21.27
CA PRO A 180 26.50 -10.90 -21.81
C PRO A 180 26.00 -10.63 -23.23
N GLY A 181 26.06 -11.62 -24.13
CA GLY A 181 25.61 -11.48 -25.51
C GLY A 181 24.10 -11.27 -25.61
N MET A 182 23.30 -11.99 -24.82
CA MET A 182 21.86 -11.80 -24.76
C MET A 182 21.48 -10.43 -24.19
N ARG A 183 22.22 -9.94 -23.19
CA ARG A 183 22.02 -8.58 -22.66
C ARG A 183 22.32 -7.50 -23.70
N GLU A 184 23.31 -7.72 -24.56
CA GLU A 184 23.57 -6.84 -25.70
C GLU A 184 22.42 -6.84 -26.72
N ILE A 185 21.85 -8.01 -27.02
CA ILE A 185 20.67 -8.12 -27.90
C ILE A 185 19.46 -7.41 -27.28
N PHE A 186 19.23 -7.56 -25.98
CA PHE A 186 18.17 -6.86 -25.26
C PHE A 186 18.36 -5.34 -25.33
N GLN A 187 19.56 -4.85 -25.07
CA GLN A 187 19.89 -3.42 -25.16
C GLN A 187 19.62 -2.88 -26.58
N LYS A 188 20.08 -3.59 -27.61
CA LYS A 188 19.80 -3.24 -29.01
C LYS A 188 18.30 -3.23 -29.30
N ALA A 189 17.55 -4.23 -28.83
CA ALA A 189 16.11 -4.29 -29.02
C ALA A 189 15.39 -3.10 -28.35
N SER A 190 15.83 -2.69 -27.15
CA SER A 190 15.30 -1.51 -26.45
C SER A 190 15.58 -0.23 -27.23
N GLU A 191 16.80 -0.05 -27.73
CA GLU A 191 17.18 1.12 -28.52
C GLU A 191 16.41 1.20 -29.85
N GLU A 192 16.24 0.06 -30.52
CA GLU A 192 15.46 -0.01 -31.76
C GLU A 192 13.98 0.28 -31.49
N LEU A 193 13.39 -0.25 -30.41
CA LEU A 193 12.02 0.06 -30.04
C LEU A 193 11.84 1.55 -29.73
N ALA A 194 12.80 2.17 -29.04
CA ALA A 194 12.77 3.60 -28.73
C ALA A 194 12.83 4.51 -29.97
N LYS A 195 13.37 4.02 -31.10
CA LYS A 195 13.40 4.74 -32.39
C LYS A 195 12.12 4.57 -33.20
N ARG A 196 11.28 3.56 -32.90
CA ARG A 196 10.05 3.32 -33.65
C ARG A 196 9.02 4.40 -33.37
N PRO A 197 8.19 4.78 -34.36
CA PRO A 197 7.07 5.66 -34.10
C PRO A 197 6.12 5.01 -33.09
N THR A 198 5.62 5.81 -32.15
CA THR A 198 4.56 5.39 -31.24
C THR A 198 3.21 5.42 -31.93
N GLY A 199 2.28 4.58 -31.49
CA GLY A 199 0.87 4.64 -31.88
C GLY A 199 -0.02 5.28 -30.80
N SER A 200 -1.32 5.34 -31.08
CA SER A 200 -2.35 5.69 -30.10
C SER A 200 -3.41 4.59 -30.02
N LEU A 201 -4.16 4.56 -28.92
CA LEU A 201 -5.22 3.59 -28.66
C LEU A 201 -6.47 4.28 -28.12
N SER A 202 -7.57 4.20 -28.87
CA SER A 202 -8.88 4.70 -28.49
C SER A 202 -9.73 3.58 -27.88
N LEU A 203 -10.20 3.76 -26.65
CA LEU A 203 -10.92 2.75 -25.87
C LEU A 203 -12.28 3.26 -25.42
N SER A 204 -13.31 2.44 -25.65
CA SER A 204 -14.66 2.66 -25.15
C SER A 204 -15.22 1.39 -24.48
N SER A 205 -16.21 1.57 -23.61
CA SER A 205 -16.85 0.46 -22.92
C SER A 205 -18.36 0.59 -22.88
N ASN A 206 -19.03 -0.55 -22.74
CA ASN A 206 -20.45 -0.62 -22.42
C ASN A 206 -20.66 -1.48 -21.16
N PRO A 207 -21.15 -0.92 -20.05
CA PRO A 207 -21.46 0.49 -19.84
C PRO A 207 -20.23 1.40 -19.86
N SER A 208 -20.47 2.70 -20.10
CA SER A 208 -19.45 3.73 -20.13
C SER A 208 -18.77 3.93 -18.77
N TYR A 209 -17.65 4.64 -18.79
CA TYR A 209 -16.90 5.05 -17.60
C TYR A 209 -16.33 3.89 -16.79
N ALA A 210 -15.71 2.95 -17.51
CA ALA A 210 -14.85 1.93 -16.93
C ALA A 210 -13.42 2.46 -16.79
N ARG A 211 -12.75 2.11 -15.69
CA ARG A 211 -11.33 2.37 -15.48
C ARG A 211 -10.51 1.54 -16.47
N VAL A 212 -9.52 2.15 -17.09
CA VAL A 212 -8.69 1.57 -18.13
C VAL A 212 -7.28 1.39 -17.62
N PHE A 213 -6.76 0.18 -17.77
CA PHE A 213 -5.38 -0.16 -17.52
C PHE A 213 -4.75 -0.67 -18.80
N VAL A 214 -3.57 -0.14 -19.15
CA VAL A 214 -2.75 -0.63 -20.26
C VAL A 214 -1.42 -1.07 -19.67
N ASP A 215 -1.08 -2.34 -19.88
CA ASP A 215 0.09 -3.01 -19.33
C ASP A 215 0.22 -2.83 -17.81
N GLY A 216 -0.89 -2.99 -17.11
CA GLY A 216 -0.96 -2.90 -15.65
C GLY A 216 -0.99 -1.47 -15.10
N LYS A 217 -0.74 -0.45 -15.94
CA LYS A 217 -0.77 0.96 -15.55
C LYS A 217 -2.14 1.56 -15.80
N PHE A 218 -2.68 2.31 -14.83
CA PHE A 218 -3.89 3.08 -15.04
C PHE A 218 -3.63 4.22 -16.02
N VAL A 219 -4.49 4.35 -17.04
CA VAL A 219 -4.36 5.38 -18.09
C VAL A 219 -5.57 6.31 -18.18
N GLY A 220 -6.67 5.99 -17.49
CA GLY A 220 -7.85 6.84 -17.43
C GLY A 220 -9.18 6.08 -17.37
N VAL A 221 -10.26 6.75 -17.78
CA VAL A 221 -11.63 6.24 -17.72
C VAL A 221 -12.30 6.38 -19.09
N THR A 222 -12.99 5.33 -19.56
CA THR A 222 -13.62 5.31 -20.90
C THR A 222 -14.72 6.37 -21.06
N PRO A 223 -14.90 6.95 -22.27
CA PRO A 223 -14.00 6.87 -23.41
C PRO A 223 -12.64 7.52 -23.13
N ALA A 224 -11.56 6.84 -23.49
CA ALA A 224 -10.19 7.24 -23.24
C ALA A 224 -9.34 7.07 -24.50
N ILE A 225 -8.39 7.97 -24.71
CA ILE A 225 -7.36 7.87 -25.76
C ILE A 225 -6.02 7.81 -25.05
N VAL A 226 -5.23 6.78 -25.39
CA VAL A 226 -3.89 6.57 -24.86
C VAL A 226 -2.90 6.86 -25.97
N ASP A 227 -2.15 7.94 -25.84
CA ASP A 227 -1.13 8.34 -26.82
C ASP A 227 0.24 7.78 -26.47
N LYS A 228 1.15 7.82 -27.44
CA LYS A 228 2.58 7.48 -27.27
C LYS A 228 2.82 6.05 -26.79
N LEU A 229 1.95 5.11 -27.17
CA LEU A 229 2.18 3.69 -26.93
C LEU A 229 3.26 3.18 -27.89
N SER A 230 4.20 2.39 -27.37
CA SER A 230 5.18 1.72 -28.19
C SER A 230 4.49 0.81 -29.22
N GLU A 231 5.12 0.59 -30.36
CA GLU A 231 4.64 -0.42 -31.30
C GLU A 231 4.74 -1.82 -30.66
N GLY A 232 3.65 -2.58 -30.67
CA GLY A 232 3.64 -3.90 -30.05
C GLY A 232 2.27 -4.39 -29.60
N ARG A 233 2.26 -5.50 -28.89
CA ARG A 233 1.05 -6.09 -28.30
C ARG A 233 0.93 -5.65 -26.85
N HIS A 234 -0.16 -4.99 -26.52
CA HIS A 234 -0.43 -4.38 -25.22
C HIS A 234 -1.58 -5.08 -24.51
N PHE A 235 -1.46 -5.30 -23.21
CA PHE A 235 -2.50 -5.89 -22.38
C PHE A 235 -3.44 -4.79 -21.91
N VAL A 236 -4.69 -4.84 -22.36
CA VAL A 236 -5.71 -3.85 -22.00
C VAL A 236 -6.71 -4.49 -21.06
N ARG A 237 -6.93 -3.85 -19.91
CA ARG A 237 -7.87 -4.29 -18.87
C ARG A 237 -8.83 -3.16 -18.52
N LEU A 238 -10.12 -3.48 -18.49
CA LEU A 238 -11.19 -2.57 -18.13
C LEU A 238 -11.88 -3.06 -16.86
N VAL A 239 -12.05 -2.15 -15.91
CA VAL A 239 -12.61 -2.44 -14.59
C VAL A 239 -13.72 -1.44 -14.31
N LYS A 240 -14.87 -1.94 -13.86
CA LYS A 240 -15.96 -1.10 -13.37
C LYS A 240 -16.57 -1.74 -12.13
N ALA A 241 -16.79 -0.96 -11.08
CA ALA A 241 -17.42 -1.44 -9.86
C ALA A 241 -18.74 -2.16 -10.17
N GLY A 242 -18.87 -3.40 -9.74
CA GLY A 242 -20.07 -4.21 -9.98
C GLY A 242 -20.06 -5.06 -11.26
N PHE A 243 -19.00 -4.98 -12.06
CA PHE A 243 -18.86 -5.72 -13.30
C PHE A 243 -17.64 -6.63 -13.24
N ALA A 244 -17.72 -7.77 -13.94
CA ALA A 244 -16.58 -8.64 -14.17
C ALA A 244 -15.50 -7.90 -14.97
N GLU A 245 -14.23 -8.07 -14.58
CA GLU A 245 -13.12 -7.47 -15.31
C GLU A 245 -13.05 -8.05 -16.73
N SER A 246 -12.90 -7.17 -17.73
CA SER A 246 -12.75 -7.58 -19.13
C SER A 246 -11.46 -7.03 -19.69
N GLY A 247 -10.91 -7.69 -20.70
CA GLY A 247 -9.71 -7.21 -21.35
C GLY A 247 -9.25 -8.09 -22.48
N LYS A 248 -8.38 -7.51 -23.30
CA LYS A 248 -7.83 -8.14 -24.50
C LYS A 248 -6.41 -7.66 -24.74
N VAL A 249 -5.68 -8.44 -25.53
CA VAL A 249 -4.41 -8.01 -26.08
C VAL A 249 -4.66 -7.26 -27.38
N ILE A 250 -4.21 -6.01 -27.46
CA ILE A 250 -4.37 -5.16 -28.65
C ILE A 250 -3.01 -4.94 -29.30
N GLU A 251 -2.93 -5.08 -30.62
CA GLU A 251 -1.74 -4.74 -31.40
C GLU A 251 -1.78 -3.25 -31.77
N VAL A 252 -0.74 -2.52 -31.36
CA VAL A 252 -0.52 -1.11 -31.65
C VAL A 252 0.54 -1.01 -32.73
N VAL A 253 0.21 -0.28 -33.81
CA VAL A 253 1.12 -0.01 -34.92
C VAL A 253 1.57 1.44 -34.84
N GLY A 254 2.87 1.68 -34.99
CA GLY A 254 3.43 3.02 -34.94
C GLY A 254 2.79 3.98 -35.95
N GLY A 255 2.48 5.20 -35.52
CA GLY A 255 1.85 6.24 -36.33
C GLY A 255 0.36 6.02 -36.65
N HIS A 256 -0.26 4.99 -36.09
CA HIS A 256 -1.69 4.69 -36.30
C HIS A 256 -2.45 4.69 -34.97
N GLU A 257 -3.75 4.96 -35.06
CA GLU A 257 -4.69 4.80 -33.94
C GLU A 257 -5.33 3.41 -34.01
N ALA A 258 -5.09 2.59 -33.00
CA ALA A 258 -5.86 1.38 -32.75
C ALA A 258 -7.15 1.73 -32.01
N SER A 259 -8.20 0.92 -32.16
CA SER A 259 -9.45 1.10 -31.42
C SER A 259 -9.92 -0.19 -30.77
N GLY A 260 -10.48 -0.07 -29.56
CA GLY A 260 -11.05 -1.19 -28.81
C GLY A 260 -12.36 -0.79 -28.15
N VAL A 261 -13.40 -1.57 -28.42
CA VAL A 261 -14.67 -1.52 -27.67
C VAL A 261 -14.80 -2.79 -26.85
N GLU A 262 -15.19 -2.66 -25.59
CA GLU A 262 -15.43 -3.80 -24.70
C GLU A 262 -16.81 -3.69 -24.05
N THR A 263 -17.53 -4.81 -23.96
CA THR A 263 -18.79 -4.89 -23.21
C THR A 263 -18.52 -5.62 -21.90
N LEU A 264 -18.78 -4.97 -20.78
CA LEU A 264 -18.59 -5.53 -19.45
C LEU A 264 -19.84 -6.29 -19.03
N LYS A 265 -19.61 -7.44 -18.40
CA LYS A 265 -20.69 -8.28 -17.85
C LYS A 265 -20.91 -7.91 -16.39
N GLU A 266 -22.16 -7.72 -16.01
CA GLU A 266 -22.53 -7.52 -14.60
C GLU A 266 -22.15 -8.74 -13.75
N SER A 267 -21.69 -8.48 -12.52
CA SER A 267 -21.51 -9.51 -11.50
C SER A 267 -22.87 -10.01 -10.97
N ASP A 268 -22.90 -11.21 -10.40
CA ASP A 268 -24.15 -11.88 -9.99
C ASP A 268 -24.99 -11.03 -9.03
N ALA A 269 -24.36 -10.31 -8.09
CA ALA A 269 -25.03 -9.43 -7.13
C ALA A 269 -24.99 -7.93 -7.49
N TYR A 270 -24.73 -7.57 -8.76
CA TYR A 270 -24.63 -6.17 -9.19
C TYR A 270 -25.89 -5.35 -8.90
N ALA A 271 -27.07 -5.87 -9.24
CA ALA A 271 -28.33 -5.15 -9.07
C ALA A 271 -28.64 -4.83 -7.60
N GLU A 272 -28.26 -5.72 -6.68
CA GLU A 272 -28.40 -5.50 -5.24
C GLU A 272 -27.42 -4.42 -4.74
N LEU A 273 -26.16 -4.49 -5.17
CA LEU A 273 -25.17 -3.45 -4.88
C LEU A 273 -25.64 -2.08 -5.38
N ASP A 274 -26.15 -2.02 -6.61
CA ASP A 274 -26.57 -0.76 -7.23
C ASP A 274 -27.73 -0.12 -6.48
N ALA A 275 -28.75 -0.90 -6.14
CA ALA A 275 -29.89 -0.44 -5.36
C ALA A 275 -29.49 0.05 -3.95
N LEU A 276 -28.59 -0.67 -3.27
CA LEU A 276 -28.10 -0.28 -1.95
C LEU A 276 -27.24 0.98 -2.00
N ALA A 277 -26.35 1.09 -2.99
CA ALA A 277 -25.52 2.28 -3.18
C ALA A 277 -26.39 3.51 -3.48
N GLU A 278 -27.40 3.40 -4.34
CA GLU A 278 -28.33 4.49 -4.64
C GLU A 278 -29.13 4.91 -3.40
N ALA A 279 -29.60 3.94 -2.61
CA ALA A 279 -30.32 4.20 -1.37
C ALA A 279 -29.46 4.85 -0.27
N ALA A 280 -28.14 4.65 -0.32
CA ALA A 280 -27.21 5.21 0.66
C ALA A 280 -26.82 6.67 0.36
N LEU A 281 -26.90 7.14 -0.90
CA LEU A 281 -26.48 8.49 -1.28
C LEU A 281 -27.17 9.62 -0.49
N PRO A 282 -28.50 9.61 -0.29
CA PRO A 282 -29.19 10.67 0.46
C PRO A 282 -28.75 10.76 1.93
N ALA A 283 -28.13 9.71 2.47
CA ALA A 283 -27.65 9.68 3.84
C ALA A 283 -26.28 10.36 4.03
N LEU A 284 -25.56 10.69 2.96
CA LEU A 284 -24.21 11.28 3.03
C LEU A 284 -24.16 12.77 3.41
N PRO A 285 -25.01 13.66 2.85
CA PRO A 285 -24.87 15.10 3.06
C PRO A 285 -25.05 15.51 4.53
N ASN A 286 -24.26 16.50 4.96
CA ASN A 286 -24.30 17.11 6.30
C ASN A 286 -24.00 16.17 7.48
N LYS A 287 -23.54 14.94 7.23
CA LYS A 287 -23.15 14.01 8.30
C LYS A 287 -21.82 14.40 8.95
N ARG A 288 -21.79 14.30 10.27
CA ARG A 288 -20.62 14.50 11.13
C ARG A 288 -20.22 13.19 11.77
N THR A 289 -18.99 13.14 12.28
CA THR A 289 -18.51 12.01 13.10
C THR A 289 -19.50 11.71 14.23
N GLY A 290 -19.85 10.43 14.37
CA GLY A 290 -20.80 9.92 15.35
C GLY A 290 -22.25 9.83 14.85
N ASP A 291 -22.63 10.53 13.79
CA ASP A 291 -23.98 10.48 13.24
C ASP A 291 -24.33 9.07 12.74
N SER A 292 -25.60 8.66 12.92
CA SER A 292 -26.09 7.40 12.35
C SER A 292 -26.37 7.54 10.85
N VAL A 293 -26.05 6.50 10.08
CA VAL A 293 -26.25 6.45 8.62
C VAL A 293 -27.31 5.43 8.18
N GLY A 294 -28.07 4.89 9.12
CA GLY A 294 -29.18 3.97 8.83
C GLY A 294 -28.73 2.57 8.42
N GLU A 295 -29.71 1.72 8.18
CA GLU A 295 -29.55 0.28 7.97
C GLU A 295 -28.89 -0.08 6.63
N VAL A 296 -28.98 0.78 5.62
CA VAL A 296 -28.46 0.54 4.26
C VAL A 296 -26.95 0.24 4.27
N PHE A 297 -26.16 0.90 5.13
CA PHE A 297 -24.72 0.63 5.23
C PHE A 297 -24.41 -0.72 5.87
N ARG A 298 -25.28 -1.21 6.77
CA ARG A 298 -25.15 -2.57 7.31
C ARG A 298 -25.42 -3.60 6.20
N GLN A 299 -26.42 -3.37 5.37
CA GLN A 299 -26.71 -4.23 4.21
C GLN A 299 -25.55 -4.25 3.21
N LEU A 300 -24.96 -3.10 2.90
CA LEU A 300 -23.76 -3.01 2.06
C LEU A 300 -22.58 -3.80 2.63
N GLY A 301 -22.31 -3.65 3.93
CA GLY A 301 -21.22 -4.38 4.56
C GLY A 301 -21.45 -5.88 4.64
N VAL A 302 -22.70 -6.35 4.77
CA VAL A 302 -23.03 -7.78 4.68
C VAL A 302 -22.84 -8.29 3.25
N LEU A 303 -23.34 -7.57 2.25
CA LEU A 303 -23.22 -7.96 0.83
C LEU A 303 -21.75 -8.06 0.39
N LEU A 304 -20.93 -7.11 0.83
CA LEU A 304 -19.54 -6.98 0.39
C LEU A 304 -18.54 -7.61 1.37
N ASP A 305 -19.02 -8.17 2.49
CA ASP A 305 -18.19 -8.71 3.57
C ASP A 305 -17.11 -7.69 4.01
N ALA A 306 -17.59 -6.51 4.42
CA ALA A 306 -16.78 -5.36 4.78
C ALA A 306 -17.16 -4.84 6.17
N ASP A 307 -16.15 -4.55 6.99
CA ASP A 307 -16.31 -3.90 8.30
C ASP A 307 -16.53 -2.38 8.17
N MET A 308 -16.09 -1.83 7.04
CA MET A 308 -16.07 -0.41 6.78
C MET A 308 -16.46 -0.10 5.33
N VAL A 309 -17.31 0.91 5.16
CA VAL A 309 -17.68 1.45 3.85
C VAL A 309 -17.20 2.88 3.76
N LEU A 310 -16.35 3.17 2.78
CA LEU A 310 -16.03 4.52 2.37
C LEU A 310 -16.91 4.87 1.17
N MET A 311 -17.93 5.67 1.39
CA MET A 311 -18.84 6.09 0.34
C MET A 311 -18.54 7.51 -0.10
N ALA A 312 -18.44 7.74 -1.41
CA ALA A 312 -18.20 9.07 -1.95
C ALA A 312 -19.22 9.45 -3.03
N GLU A 313 -19.79 10.64 -2.89
CA GLU A 313 -20.56 11.33 -3.92
C GLU A 313 -19.64 12.27 -4.68
N VAL A 314 -19.69 12.21 -6.01
CA VAL A 314 -18.93 13.07 -6.92
C VAL A 314 -19.88 13.86 -7.79
N ARG A 315 -19.76 15.19 -7.76
CA ARG A 315 -20.58 16.10 -8.58
C ARG A 315 -19.69 17.00 -9.42
N LEU A 316 -20.03 17.12 -10.70
CA LEU A 316 -19.43 18.10 -11.59
C LEU A 316 -20.18 19.44 -11.49
N ASP A 317 -19.44 20.51 -11.22
CA ASP A 317 -19.93 21.91 -11.16
C ASP A 317 -19.07 22.77 -12.10
N GLY A 318 -19.46 22.81 -13.37
CA GLY A 318 -18.67 23.40 -14.45
C GLY A 318 -17.36 22.64 -14.65
N GLU A 319 -16.22 23.30 -14.44
CA GLU A 319 -14.86 22.73 -14.55
C GLU A 319 -14.33 22.20 -13.21
N ARG A 320 -15.16 22.15 -12.17
CA ARG A 320 -14.76 21.72 -10.83
C ARG A 320 -15.46 20.43 -10.45
N VAL A 321 -14.72 19.55 -9.78
CA VAL A 321 -15.25 18.30 -9.24
C VAL A 321 -15.37 18.45 -7.73
N ARG A 322 -16.60 18.36 -7.22
CA ARG A 322 -16.85 18.29 -5.79
C ARG A 322 -16.94 16.83 -5.38
N VAL A 323 -16.13 16.45 -4.41
CA VAL A 323 -16.16 15.13 -3.77
C VAL A 323 -16.65 15.30 -2.33
N LEU A 324 -17.67 14.54 -1.95
CA LEU A 324 -18.12 14.35 -0.58
C LEU A 324 -17.88 12.89 -0.23
N ALA A 325 -16.96 12.62 0.69
CA ALA A 325 -16.65 11.27 1.15
C ALA A 325 -17.05 11.09 2.62
N VAL A 326 -17.65 9.94 2.94
CA VAL A 326 -18.05 9.55 4.29
C VAL A 326 -17.54 8.15 4.57
N GLN A 327 -16.79 8.00 5.64
CA GLN A 327 -16.30 6.73 6.14
C GLN A 327 -17.24 6.24 7.25
N VAL A 328 -17.76 5.03 7.08
CA VAL A 328 -18.77 4.44 7.96
C VAL A 328 -18.24 3.15 8.58
N ASP A 329 -18.39 3.01 9.89
CA ASP A 329 -18.29 1.74 10.60
C ASP A 329 -19.60 0.97 10.39
N VAL A 330 -19.53 -0.14 9.65
CA VAL A 330 -20.71 -0.94 9.26
C VAL A 330 -21.36 -1.54 10.50
N ASN A 331 -20.55 -2.03 11.44
CA ASN A 331 -21.02 -2.71 12.65
C ASN A 331 -21.76 -1.74 13.58
N LYS A 332 -21.29 -0.50 13.68
CA LYS A 332 -21.93 0.53 14.50
C LYS A 332 -22.97 1.37 13.75
N THR A 333 -23.01 1.29 12.42
CA THR A 333 -23.82 2.15 11.53
C THR A 333 -23.64 3.65 11.79
N ARG A 334 -22.39 4.04 12.09
CA ARG A 334 -22.02 5.42 12.43
C ARG A 334 -20.93 5.95 11.52
N VAL A 335 -21.00 7.25 11.25
CA VAL A 335 -19.93 7.97 10.58
C VAL A 335 -18.71 8.02 11.48
N LEU A 336 -17.58 7.56 10.95
CA LEU A 336 -16.28 7.77 11.56
C LEU A 336 -15.72 9.13 11.16
N LYS A 337 -15.72 9.41 9.86
CA LYS A 337 -15.18 10.64 9.29
C LYS A 337 -15.97 11.08 8.07
N SER A 338 -16.02 12.38 7.82
CA SER A 338 -16.57 12.93 6.58
C SER A 338 -15.68 14.06 6.08
N ALA A 339 -15.57 14.19 4.76
CA ALA A 339 -14.80 15.23 4.10
C ALA A 339 -15.53 15.71 2.86
N SER A 340 -15.46 17.01 2.59
CA SER A 340 -15.92 17.57 1.33
C SER A 340 -14.86 18.50 0.77
N GLN A 341 -14.43 18.25 -0.47
CA GLN A 341 -13.43 19.05 -1.14
C GLN A 341 -13.85 19.30 -2.60
N VAL A 342 -13.38 20.42 -3.14
CA VAL A 342 -13.59 20.80 -4.53
C VAL A 342 -12.23 20.83 -5.20
N PHE A 343 -12.10 20.10 -6.30
CA PHE A 343 -10.90 19.96 -7.09
C PHE A 343 -11.06 20.67 -8.42
N SER A 344 -9.97 21.20 -8.96
CA SER A 344 -9.95 21.68 -10.34
C SER A 344 -9.82 20.47 -11.25
N TYR A 345 -10.71 20.30 -12.22
CA TYR A 345 -10.67 19.18 -13.17
C TYR A 345 -9.69 19.43 -14.34
N ASP A 346 -8.99 20.58 -14.35
CA ASP A 346 -8.26 21.03 -15.52
C ASP A 346 -7.00 20.17 -15.84
N SER A 347 -7.14 19.41 -16.93
CA SER A 347 -6.15 18.92 -17.91
C SER A 347 -4.89 18.16 -17.49
N ARG A 348 -4.63 17.89 -16.20
CA ARG A 348 -3.49 17.05 -15.77
C ARG A 348 -3.89 15.99 -14.73
N PRO A 349 -4.07 14.71 -15.13
CA PRO A 349 -4.40 13.62 -14.23
C PRO A 349 -3.47 13.51 -13.01
N GLU A 350 -2.17 13.81 -13.18
CA GLU A 350 -1.17 13.77 -12.09
C GLU A 350 -1.44 14.79 -10.97
N THR A 351 -1.96 15.98 -11.31
CA THR A 351 -2.32 16.99 -10.29
C THR A 351 -3.55 16.52 -9.51
N PHE A 352 -4.53 15.96 -10.22
CA PHE A 352 -5.78 15.47 -9.66
C PHE A 352 -5.56 14.25 -8.74
N GLU A 353 -4.68 13.33 -9.15
CA GLU A 353 -4.22 12.19 -8.33
C GLU A 353 -3.66 12.67 -6.99
N ARG A 354 -2.69 13.59 -7.04
CA ARG A 354 -2.04 14.11 -5.84
C ARG A 354 -3.04 14.79 -4.92
N GLU A 355 -3.95 15.60 -5.47
CA GLU A 355 -4.96 16.31 -4.68
C GLU A 355 -5.94 15.34 -3.98
N ILE A 356 -6.37 14.26 -4.64
CA ILE A 356 -7.23 13.24 -4.03
C ILE A 356 -6.48 12.46 -2.96
N ALA A 357 -5.25 12.03 -3.25
CA ALA A 357 -4.42 11.32 -2.28
C ALA A 357 -4.14 12.19 -1.04
N GLU A 358 -3.86 13.47 -1.22
CA GLU A 358 -3.67 14.44 -0.13
C GLU A 358 -4.95 14.66 0.67
N MET A 359 -6.10 14.79 0.02
CA MET A 359 -7.40 14.83 0.71
C MET A 359 -7.59 13.57 1.55
N PHE A 360 -7.39 12.39 0.95
CA PHE A 360 -7.63 11.13 1.63
C PHE A 360 -6.71 10.99 2.84
N ARG A 361 -5.42 11.27 2.67
CA ARG A 361 -4.44 11.23 3.75
C ARG A 361 -4.72 12.22 4.86
N ALA A 362 -5.01 13.48 4.52
CA ALA A 362 -5.28 14.52 5.49
C ALA A 362 -6.52 14.21 6.33
N GLN A 363 -7.60 13.78 5.68
CA GLN A 363 -8.91 13.62 6.30
C GLN A 363 -9.07 12.24 6.92
N PHE A 364 -8.72 11.17 6.22
CA PHE A 364 -9.02 9.79 6.60
C PHE A 364 -7.81 9.04 7.18
N GLU A 365 -6.58 9.29 6.70
CA GLU A 365 -5.41 8.57 7.23
C GLU A 365 -4.95 9.09 8.60
N SER A 366 -4.94 10.41 8.77
CA SER A 366 -4.40 11.01 10.00
C SER A 366 -5.19 10.51 11.22
N GLY A 367 -4.46 9.88 12.15
CA GLY A 367 -4.89 9.71 13.55
C GLY A 367 -4.90 11.04 14.29
N ALA A 368 -5.27 12.14 13.62
CA ALA A 368 -5.59 13.37 14.28
C ALA A 368 -6.77 13.05 15.20
N LEU A 369 -6.46 12.94 16.50
CA LEU A 369 -7.39 13.23 17.57
C LEU A 369 -8.23 14.42 17.10
N ALA A 370 -9.45 14.13 16.66
CA ALA A 370 -10.46 15.14 16.52
C ALA A 370 -10.70 15.62 17.95
N ALA A 371 -9.97 16.66 18.37
CA ALA A 371 -10.45 17.50 19.44
C ALA A 371 -11.72 18.13 18.88
N GLU A 372 -12.85 17.62 19.33
CA GLU A 372 -14.16 18.24 19.20
C GLU A 372 -14.01 19.74 19.48
N VAL A 373 -14.26 20.56 18.45
CA VAL A 373 -14.67 21.94 18.70
C VAL A 373 -16.17 21.89 18.92
N GLU A 374 -16.56 21.45 20.12
CA GLU A 374 -17.84 21.83 20.68
C GLU A 374 -17.81 23.31 21.05
N GLY A 375 -18.90 24.01 20.72
CA GLY A 375 -19.48 25.07 21.54
C GLY A 375 -18.64 26.31 21.81
N GLY A 376 -19.12 27.47 21.33
CA GLY A 376 -18.43 28.74 21.50
C GLY A 376 -18.18 29.16 22.96
N GLY A 377 -17.14 29.97 23.15
CA GLY A 377 -16.91 30.64 24.43
C GLY A 377 -15.51 31.22 24.60
N LYS A 378 -15.37 32.52 24.30
CA LYS A 378 -14.41 33.51 24.82
C LYS A 378 -12.89 33.28 24.64
N LEU A 379 -12.20 34.39 24.38
CA LEU A 379 -10.73 34.49 24.45
C LEU A 379 -10.23 33.98 25.81
N GLY A 380 -9.44 32.91 25.79
CA GLY A 380 -8.59 32.50 26.90
C GLY A 380 -7.16 32.95 26.65
N THR A 381 -6.63 33.73 27.59
CA THR A 381 -5.19 34.01 27.71
C THR A 381 -4.43 32.70 27.91
N VAL A 382 -3.44 32.41 27.06
CA VAL A 382 -2.52 31.27 27.25
C VAL A 382 -1.73 31.53 28.53
N GLY A 383 -2.00 30.74 29.57
CA GLY A 383 -1.26 30.81 30.82
C GLY A 383 0.18 30.35 30.61
N ALA A 384 1.13 31.07 31.21
CA ALA A 384 2.50 30.60 31.34
C ALA A 384 2.51 29.25 32.08
N GLY A 385 2.88 28.16 31.40
CA GLY A 385 2.88 26.82 32.00
C GLY A 385 2.78 25.62 31.04
N ASP A 386 2.63 25.84 29.72
CA ASP A 386 2.53 24.76 28.74
C ASP A 386 3.85 24.51 28.00
N CYS A 387 4.16 23.24 27.83
CA CYS A 387 5.35 22.70 27.19
C CYS A 387 4.90 21.94 25.93
N TYR A 388 5.21 22.45 24.72
CA TYR A 388 4.74 21.86 23.45
C TYR A 388 3.21 21.64 23.39
N GLY A 389 2.44 22.63 23.84
CA GLY A 389 0.97 22.58 23.79
C GLY A 389 0.33 21.60 24.77
N MET A 390 1.06 21.15 25.80
CA MET A 390 0.54 20.31 26.90
C MET A 390 1.10 20.76 28.25
N PRO A 391 0.45 20.43 29.39
CA PRO A 391 0.96 20.79 30.70
C PRO A 391 2.37 20.23 30.95
N CYS A 392 3.30 21.07 31.40
CA CYS A 392 4.71 20.66 31.60
C CYS A 392 4.93 19.41 32.48
N PRO A 393 4.16 19.17 33.57
CA PRO A 393 4.28 17.92 34.33
C PRO A 393 3.97 16.67 33.48
N ARG A 394 3.00 16.78 32.58
CA ARG A 394 2.60 15.70 31.67
C ARG A 394 3.66 15.44 30.60
N PHE A 395 4.27 16.51 30.06
CA PHE A 395 5.39 16.38 29.13
C PHE A 395 6.61 15.69 29.77
N LYS A 396 6.99 16.10 30.99
CA LYS A 396 8.09 15.46 31.73
C LYS A 396 7.80 13.98 32.00
N GLN A 397 6.58 13.65 32.40
CA GLN A 397 6.19 12.25 32.61
C GLN A 397 6.32 11.45 31.31
N LEU A 398 5.86 12.00 30.17
CA LEU A 398 5.95 11.34 28.87
C LEU A 398 7.40 11.12 28.41
N ALA A 399 8.26 12.13 28.58
CA ALA A 399 9.68 12.05 28.24
C ALA A 399 10.42 10.99 29.07
N LEU A 400 10.07 10.87 30.36
CA LEU A 400 10.61 9.83 31.23
C LEU A 400 10.11 8.44 30.84
N THR A 401 8.80 8.27 30.58
CA THR A 401 8.22 6.96 30.26
C THR A 401 8.64 6.45 28.89
N LEU A 402 8.57 7.29 27.86
CA LEU A 402 8.91 6.88 26.49
C LEU A 402 10.42 6.81 26.29
N GLY A 403 11.18 7.75 26.87
CA GLY A 403 12.62 7.76 26.72
C GLY A 403 13.30 6.76 27.64
N VAL A 404 13.23 6.94 28.96
CA VAL A 404 13.92 6.04 29.92
C VAL A 404 13.26 4.67 29.96
N GLY A 405 11.92 4.61 30.01
CA GLY A 405 11.19 3.33 30.01
C GLY A 405 11.31 2.58 28.68
N GLY A 406 11.05 3.26 27.56
CA GLY A 406 11.18 2.67 26.22
C GLY A 406 12.63 2.27 25.89
N GLY A 407 13.59 3.13 26.19
CA GLY A 407 15.01 2.85 26.00
C GLY A 407 15.51 1.66 26.83
N GLY A 408 15.08 1.56 28.09
CA GLY A 408 15.37 0.39 28.93
C GLY A 408 14.84 -0.93 28.36
N GLY A 409 13.63 -0.91 27.77
CA GLY A 409 13.06 -2.07 27.10
C GLY A 409 13.89 -2.54 25.90
N LEU A 410 14.39 -1.60 25.08
CA LEU A 410 15.24 -1.91 23.92
C LEU A 410 16.59 -2.51 24.33
N VAL A 411 17.20 -2.01 25.42
CA VAL A 411 18.45 -2.57 25.96
C VAL A 411 18.25 -4.02 26.43
N LEU A 412 17.15 -4.31 27.13
CA LEU A 412 16.84 -5.66 27.58
C LEU A 412 16.61 -6.64 26.42
N LEU A 413 15.88 -6.20 25.38
CA LEU A 413 15.65 -7.00 24.19
C LEU A 413 16.94 -7.26 23.42
N GLY A 414 17.80 -6.24 23.27
CA GLY A 414 19.09 -6.38 22.62
C GLY A 414 20.01 -7.34 23.38
N GLY A 415 20.08 -7.24 24.71
CA GLY A 415 20.85 -8.19 25.53
C GLY A 415 20.34 -9.63 25.46
N LEU A 416 19.02 -9.84 25.30
CA LEU A 416 18.46 -11.17 25.04
C LEU A 416 18.91 -11.72 23.68
N LEU A 417 18.94 -10.89 22.64
CA LEU A 417 19.41 -11.32 21.31
C LEU A 417 20.90 -11.65 21.31
N ASP A 418 21.73 -10.88 22.01
CA ASP A 418 23.15 -11.21 22.18
C ASP A 418 23.36 -12.52 22.94
N TYR A 419 22.55 -12.77 23.97
CA TYR A 419 22.57 -14.05 24.69
C TYR A 419 22.19 -15.23 23.78
N LEU A 420 21.16 -15.05 22.93
CA LEU A 420 20.77 -16.07 21.95
C LEU A 420 21.84 -16.26 20.87
N ALA A 421 22.50 -15.18 20.42
CA ALA A 421 23.62 -15.25 19.50
C ALA A 421 24.81 -16.01 20.11
N TYR A 422 25.08 -15.81 21.40
CA TYR A 422 26.08 -16.57 22.14
C TYR A 422 25.75 -18.07 22.18
N LEU A 423 24.48 -18.44 22.42
CA LEU A 423 24.05 -19.84 22.40
C LEU A 423 24.19 -20.46 21.01
N ASP A 424 23.80 -19.75 19.95
CA ASP A 424 23.95 -20.23 18.57
C ASP A 424 25.43 -20.44 18.20
N ASN A 425 26.31 -19.52 18.63
CA ASN A 425 27.74 -19.64 18.40
C ASN A 425 28.37 -20.80 19.20
N LYS A 426 27.86 -21.09 20.40
CA LYS A 426 28.27 -22.27 21.16
C LYS A 426 27.88 -23.55 20.43
N ASN A 427 26.63 -23.65 19.99
CA ASN A 427 26.13 -24.80 19.22
C ASN A 427 26.89 -24.97 17.90
N TYR A 428 27.19 -23.86 17.21
CA TYR A 428 27.99 -23.87 15.98
C TYR A 428 29.39 -24.50 16.16
N ARG A 429 30.04 -24.30 17.32
CA ARG A 429 31.35 -24.89 17.62
C ARG A 429 31.30 -26.39 17.90
N GLU A 430 30.16 -26.89 18.33
CA GLU A 430 29.93 -28.30 18.63
C GLU A 430 29.48 -29.10 17.38
N THR A 431 29.03 -28.40 16.33
CA THR A 431 28.55 -29.00 15.07
C THR A 431 29.69 -29.22 14.05
N PRO A 432 29.70 -30.36 13.31
CA PRO A 432 30.64 -30.57 12.21
C PRO A 432 30.53 -29.49 11.13
N GLN A 433 31.66 -28.88 10.78
CA GLN A 433 31.73 -27.68 9.92
C GLN A 433 31.42 -27.92 8.43
N THR A 434 31.19 -29.17 8.04
CA THR A 434 30.76 -29.58 6.69
C THR A 434 29.25 -29.73 6.56
N SER A 435 28.49 -29.55 7.66
CA SER A 435 27.03 -29.69 7.67
C SER A 435 26.31 -28.38 7.31
N ASN A 436 25.13 -28.51 6.69
CA ASN A 436 24.26 -27.38 6.40
C ASN A 436 23.78 -26.69 7.70
N ASP A 437 23.67 -27.44 8.79
CA ASP A 437 23.26 -26.94 10.11
C ASP A 437 24.28 -25.96 10.69
N ALA A 438 25.58 -26.22 10.50
CA ALA A 438 26.64 -25.30 10.92
C ALA A 438 26.54 -23.95 10.17
N THR A 439 26.20 -23.99 8.88
CA THR A 439 26.04 -22.76 8.07
C THR A 439 24.82 -21.95 8.52
N SER A 440 23.71 -22.63 8.84
CA SER A 440 22.49 -22.00 9.36
C SER A 440 22.71 -21.35 10.73
N LEU A 441 23.36 -22.07 11.66
CA LEU A 441 23.66 -21.57 13.02
C LEU A 441 24.58 -20.36 12.98
N ARG A 442 25.61 -20.37 12.11
CA ARG A 442 26.49 -19.21 11.94
C ARG A 442 25.72 -17.99 11.43
N LYS A 443 24.87 -18.16 10.41
CA LYS A 443 24.08 -17.05 9.85
C LYS A 443 23.09 -16.50 10.88
N SER A 444 22.37 -17.37 11.58
CA SER A 444 21.41 -16.98 12.62
C SER A 444 22.08 -16.23 13.77
N GLY A 445 23.20 -16.76 14.28
CA GLY A 445 23.97 -16.12 15.36
C GLY A 445 24.50 -14.74 14.97
N THR A 446 25.03 -14.58 13.74
CA THR A 446 25.51 -13.26 13.27
C THR A 446 24.40 -12.23 13.16
N VAL A 447 23.21 -12.62 12.68
CA VAL A 447 22.06 -11.70 12.56
C VAL A 447 21.56 -11.27 13.93
N LYS A 448 21.47 -12.22 14.87
CA LYS A 448 21.01 -11.93 16.25
C LYS A 448 21.98 -10.99 16.98
N ALA A 449 23.28 -11.18 16.85
CA ALA A 449 24.29 -10.29 17.47
C ALA A 449 24.22 -8.86 16.90
N VAL A 450 24.15 -8.70 15.57
CA VAL A 450 24.06 -7.38 14.95
C VAL A 450 22.77 -6.65 15.37
N MET A 451 21.65 -7.37 15.42
CA MET A 451 20.38 -6.79 15.89
C MET A 451 20.41 -6.46 17.39
N GLY A 452 21.11 -7.27 18.19
CA GLY A 452 21.36 -7.00 19.61
C GLY A 452 22.09 -5.68 19.83
N ASP A 453 23.23 -5.50 19.19
CA ASP A 453 24.05 -4.28 19.27
C ASP A 453 23.28 -3.01 18.85
N ILE A 454 22.50 -3.10 17.77
CA ILE A 454 21.67 -1.97 17.28
C ILE A 454 20.62 -1.59 18.33
N LEU A 455 19.93 -2.57 18.91
CA LEU A 455 18.87 -2.33 19.90
C LEU A 455 19.43 -1.77 21.21
N ILE A 456 20.59 -2.25 21.66
CA ILE A 456 21.27 -1.70 22.84
C ILE A 456 21.67 -0.24 22.59
N THR A 457 22.26 0.05 21.44
CA THR A 457 22.72 1.40 21.09
C THR A 457 21.53 2.38 21.01
N LEU A 458 20.46 1.98 20.32
CA LEU A 458 19.25 2.78 20.21
C LEU A 458 18.56 2.96 21.57
N GLY A 459 18.52 1.90 22.38
CA GLY A 459 17.96 1.92 23.73
C GLY A 459 18.70 2.88 24.67
N LEU A 460 20.03 2.88 24.64
CA LEU A 460 20.84 3.82 25.42
C LEU A 460 20.68 5.26 24.95
N ALA A 461 20.64 5.50 23.64
CA ALA A 461 20.45 6.84 23.07
C ALA A 461 19.07 7.41 23.42
N THR A 462 18.02 6.59 23.33
CA THR A 462 16.64 6.98 23.68
C THR A 462 16.48 7.23 25.18
N ALA A 463 17.07 6.38 26.03
CA ALA A 463 17.08 6.58 27.48
C ALA A 463 17.81 7.87 27.88
N ALA A 464 18.99 8.13 27.30
CA ALA A 464 19.75 9.33 27.56
C ALA A 464 18.99 10.61 27.14
N THR A 465 18.35 10.57 25.96
CA THR A 465 17.56 11.70 25.45
C THR A 465 16.31 11.95 26.32
N GLY A 466 15.60 10.89 26.71
CA GLY A 466 14.47 10.99 27.62
C GLY A 466 14.83 11.56 28.98
N PHE A 467 15.92 11.06 29.56
CA PHE A 467 16.44 11.58 30.83
C PHE A 467 16.86 13.04 30.72
N TYR A 468 17.54 13.42 29.63
CA TYR A 468 17.94 14.79 29.38
C TYR A 468 16.75 15.74 29.31
N LEU A 469 15.72 15.39 28.54
CA LEU A 469 14.48 16.18 28.42
C LEU A 469 13.69 16.24 29.73
N TRP A 470 13.71 15.18 30.53
CA TRP A 470 13.05 15.17 31.83
C TRP A 470 13.77 16.05 32.86
N TYR A 471 15.10 15.93 32.94
CA TYR A 471 15.93 16.51 33.99
C TYR A 471 16.34 17.96 33.70
N PHE A 472 16.91 18.23 32.52
CA PHE A 472 17.55 19.52 32.22
C PHE A 472 16.59 20.54 31.61
N TRP A 473 15.40 20.14 31.17
CA TRP A 473 14.50 21.05 30.49
C TRP A 473 13.50 21.70 31.46
N THR A 474 13.58 23.03 31.54
CA THR A 474 12.63 23.92 32.23
C THR A 474 12.34 25.13 31.33
N PRO A 475 11.07 25.50 31.07
CA PRO A 475 10.76 26.63 30.20
C PRO A 475 11.13 27.97 30.85
N SER A 476 11.49 28.96 30.03
CA SER A 476 11.68 30.35 30.49
C SER A 476 10.33 30.98 30.84
N THR A 477 10.28 31.72 31.94
CA THR A 477 9.05 32.37 32.46
C THR A 477 8.70 33.68 31.75
N ALA A 478 9.31 33.99 30.60
CA ALA A 478 9.08 35.25 29.90
C ALA A 478 7.88 35.12 28.95
N PRO A 479 6.89 36.04 29.03
CA PRO A 479 5.76 36.06 28.10
C PRO A 479 6.25 36.35 26.67
N GLN A 480 5.77 35.59 25.70
CA GLN A 480 6.13 35.76 24.29
C GLN A 480 5.23 36.81 23.63
N GLU A 481 5.84 37.87 23.08
CA GLU A 481 5.14 38.81 22.20
C GLU A 481 5.14 38.26 20.77
N VAL A 482 3.95 37.93 20.26
CA VAL A 482 3.74 37.54 18.87
C VAL A 482 3.35 38.78 18.08
N LEU A 483 4.29 39.35 17.31
CA LEU A 483 4.00 40.46 16.40
C LEU A 483 3.34 39.93 15.12
N LYS A 484 2.05 40.22 14.92
CA LYS A 484 1.34 39.95 13.66
C LYS A 484 1.52 41.12 12.68
N GLY A 485 2.23 40.89 11.58
CA GLY A 485 2.29 41.82 10.45
C GLY A 485 1.05 41.70 9.53
N PRO A 486 0.71 42.74 8.74
CA PRO A 486 -0.45 42.74 7.86
C PRO A 486 -0.11 42.04 6.53
N GLY A 487 -0.34 40.74 6.46
CA GLY A 487 -0.22 39.95 5.23
C GLY A 487 -0.45 38.47 5.51
N LYS A 488 -1.33 37.82 4.73
CA LYS A 488 -1.59 36.38 4.87
C LYS A 488 -0.32 35.61 4.49
N GLY A 489 0.25 34.87 5.45
CA GLY A 489 1.15 33.74 5.15
C GLY A 489 2.44 33.62 6.00
N ALA A 490 2.93 34.67 6.65
CA ALA A 490 4.17 34.59 7.42
C ALA A 490 3.94 34.94 8.90
N GLN A 491 4.21 33.97 9.79
CA GLN A 491 4.36 34.23 11.22
C GLN A 491 5.84 34.19 11.57
N LEU A 492 6.35 35.31 12.10
CA LEU A 492 7.71 35.39 12.62
C LEU A 492 7.65 35.13 14.13
N MET A 493 8.30 34.05 14.57
CA MET A 493 8.44 33.72 15.99
C MET A 493 9.86 34.06 16.43
N VAL A 494 9.98 34.98 17.38
CA VAL A 494 11.27 35.38 17.95
C VAL A 494 11.35 34.81 19.35
N LEU A 495 12.30 33.91 19.57
CA LEU A 495 12.53 33.24 20.85
C LEU A 495 13.84 33.76 21.45
N PRO A 496 13.80 34.56 22.52
CA PRO A 496 14.99 34.91 23.26
C PRO A 496 15.44 33.71 24.12
N LEU A 497 16.72 33.37 24.03
CA LEU A 497 17.42 32.43 24.91
C LEU A 497 18.49 33.21 25.70
N ASP A 498 18.90 32.69 26.85
CA ASP A 498 19.86 33.36 27.74
C ASP A 498 21.24 33.67 27.11
N GLN A 499 21.57 33.08 25.94
CA GLN A 499 22.80 33.38 25.19
C GLN A 499 22.59 33.65 23.69
N GLY A 500 21.38 34.05 23.27
CA GLY A 500 21.15 34.44 21.87
C GLY A 500 19.68 34.51 21.49
N VAL A 501 19.41 34.89 20.24
CA VAL A 501 18.05 34.96 19.69
C VAL A 501 17.92 33.92 18.59
N MET A 502 16.93 33.02 18.69
CA MET A 502 16.48 32.22 17.55
C MET A 502 15.29 32.88 16.89
N VAL A 503 15.36 33.04 15.56
CA VAL A 503 14.26 33.54 14.74
C VAL A 503 13.77 32.41 13.85
N GLY A 504 12.55 31.96 14.09
CA GLY A 504 11.86 30.99 13.24
C GLY A 504 10.81 31.72 12.39
N ALA A 505 10.82 31.49 11.08
CA ALA A 505 9.76 31.95 10.19
C ALA A 505 8.94 30.75 9.74
N GLU A 506 7.66 30.70 10.12
CA GLU A 506 6.71 29.75 9.54
C GLU A 506 6.06 30.44 8.34
N VAL A 507 6.48 30.04 7.14
CA VAL A 507 5.83 30.43 5.89
C VAL A 507 4.85 29.32 5.55
N ARG A 508 3.55 29.59 5.70
CA ARG A 508 2.51 28.70 5.19
C ARG A 508 2.22 29.11 3.75
N PHE A 509 2.59 28.23 2.81
CA PHE A 509 2.14 28.31 1.42
C PHE A 509 0.73 27.75 1.28
#